data_AF-A0A9C9BTE2-F1
#
_entry.id   AF-A0A9C9BTE2-F1
#
_cell.length_a   1.000
_cell.length_b   1.000
_cell.length_c   1.000
_cell.angle_alpha   90.00
_cell.angle_beta   90.00
_cell.angle_gamma   90.00
#
_symmetry.space_group_name_H-M   'P 1'
#
loop_
_entity.id
_entity.type
_entity.pdbx_description
1 polymer ?
#
loop_
_entity_poly.entity_id
_entity_poly.type
_entity_poly.pdbx_seq_one_letter_code
_entity_poly.pdbx_strand_id
1 'polypeptide(L)'
;KYDILLTKDGSLGRLALVGNEKVCINQSVAVIRPNEKVEPVFLKLLLESPRYQKQMIEDAGGSTIKHIYITIVNLMLVGLPSDRVEQRAIATALSDVDALLEGLDQLIAKKRDLKQATMQQLLTGKTRLPGFEGEWEVKRLGKIFRISAGSSKSSFIVEGGEYWICDMGSVSTEGRLIVSKRTNYSGDFLHCGDLIMPKDDIGGGGIIGRVGYIDANETYVLSDHVYRLSPIEGNSLFLAYAINSNEVNSALRKKVIGSAQLGLGRRSVEEQEIQFPHPSEQTAIATILSDMDAEIQALEQRRSKTRDLKQAMMQELLTGKTRLI
;
A
#
# COMPACT_ATOMS: atom_id res chain seq x y z
N LYS A 1 -27.58 -22.12 -9.07
CA LYS A 1 -26.51 -21.80 -10.04
C LYS A 1 -26.92 -20.61 -10.87
N TYR A 2 -26.04 -19.61 -10.97
CA TYR A 2 -26.23 -18.34 -11.67
C TYR A 2 -27.29 -17.38 -11.10
N ASP A 3 -27.84 -17.69 -9.93
CA ASP A 3 -28.59 -16.71 -9.16
C ASP A 3 -27.61 -15.63 -8.67
N ILE A 4 -28.04 -14.37 -8.67
CA ILE A 4 -27.24 -13.24 -8.18
C ILE A 4 -27.77 -12.88 -6.80
N LEU A 5 -26.89 -12.89 -5.80
CA LEU A 5 -27.21 -12.44 -4.45
C LEU A 5 -26.90 -10.96 -4.33
N LEU A 6 -27.84 -10.17 -3.80
CA LEU A 6 -27.68 -8.74 -3.53
C LEU A 6 -27.88 -8.48 -2.04
N THR A 7 -26.89 -7.91 -1.36
CA THR A 7 -27.08 -7.46 0.03
C THR A 7 -27.94 -6.19 0.05
N LYS A 8 -29.06 -6.24 0.79
CA LYS A 8 -30.02 -5.14 0.87
C LYS A 8 -30.01 -4.38 2.21
N ASP A 9 -29.30 -4.88 3.21
CA ASP A 9 -29.15 -4.24 4.52
C ASP A 9 -27.65 -4.16 4.89
N GLY A 10 -27.22 -3.09 5.57
CA GLY A 10 -25.85 -2.96 6.04
C GLY A 10 -24.86 -2.65 4.92
N SER A 11 -24.08 -3.64 4.45
CA SER A 11 -23.13 -3.48 3.33
C SER A 11 -23.87 -3.47 1.98
N LEU A 12 -24.84 -2.58 1.84
CA LEU A 12 -25.75 -2.43 0.71
C LEU A 12 -25.03 -2.48 -0.65
N GLY A 13 -25.62 -3.17 -1.62
CA GLY A 13 -25.15 -3.16 -3.01
C GLY A 13 -24.12 -4.24 -3.38
N ARG A 14 -23.59 -5.00 -2.41
CA ARG A 14 -22.67 -6.11 -2.71
C ARG A 14 -23.39 -7.23 -3.45
N LEU A 15 -22.71 -7.74 -4.48
CA LEU A 15 -23.22 -8.74 -5.39
C LEU A 15 -22.34 -10.00 -5.36
N ALA A 16 -22.97 -11.17 -5.45
CA ALA A 16 -22.27 -12.45 -5.61
C ALA A 16 -23.03 -13.34 -6.61
N LEU A 17 -22.29 -14.11 -7.40
CA LEU A 17 -22.86 -15.10 -8.31
C LEU A 17 -22.83 -16.47 -7.62
N VAL A 18 -23.99 -17.14 -7.52
CA VAL A 18 -24.06 -18.48 -6.92
C VAL A 18 -23.54 -19.51 -7.92
N GLY A 19 -22.57 -20.31 -7.50
CA GLY A 19 -22.02 -21.44 -8.24
C GLY A 19 -22.93 -22.67 -8.18
N ASN A 20 -22.31 -23.85 -8.02
CA ASN A 20 -23.02 -25.13 -7.96
C ASN A 20 -23.46 -25.50 -6.54
N GLU A 21 -23.05 -24.72 -5.55
CA GLU A 21 -23.35 -24.93 -4.14
C GLU A 21 -24.81 -24.64 -3.78
N LYS A 22 -25.32 -25.34 -2.77
CA LYS A 22 -26.62 -25.06 -2.15
C LYS A 22 -26.43 -23.94 -1.14
N VAL A 23 -27.03 -22.79 -1.40
CA VAL A 23 -26.94 -21.61 -0.53
C VAL A 23 -28.29 -21.38 0.16
N CYS A 24 -28.25 -21.16 1.47
CA CYS A 24 -29.36 -20.60 2.23
C CYS A 24 -29.05 -19.12 2.50
N ILE A 25 -30.00 -18.23 2.23
CA ILE A 25 -29.83 -16.79 2.45
C ILE A 25 -30.64 -16.33 3.65
N ASN A 26 -30.15 -15.28 4.32
CA ASN A 26 -30.92 -14.62 5.37
C ASN A 26 -31.84 -13.55 4.77
N GLN A 27 -32.68 -12.96 5.62
CA GLN A 27 -33.61 -11.90 5.23
C GLN A 27 -32.95 -10.60 4.76
N SER A 28 -31.62 -10.45 4.83
CA SER A 28 -30.88 -9.23 4.44
C SER A 28 -30.25 -9.33 3.05
N VAL A 29 -30.52 -10.42 2.34
CA VAL A 29 -30.04 -10.70 0.99
C VAL A 29 -31.24 -10.93 0.06
N ALA A 30 -31.23 -10.30 -1.09
CA ALA A 30 -32.18 -10.55 -2.18
C ALA A 30 -31.57 -11.53 -3.19
N VAL A 31 -32.42 -12.34 -3.82
CA VAL A 31 -32.04 -13.19 -4.95
C VAL A 31 -32.58 -12.57 -6.22
N ILE A 32 -31.68 -12.26 -7.15
CA ILE A 32 -32.01 -11.83 -8.51
C ILE A 32 -31.76 -13.03 -9.42
N ARG A 33 -32.82 -13.51 -10.07
CA ARG A 33 -32.75 -14.62 -11.03
C ARG A 33 -32.93 -14.09 -12.45
N PRO A 34 -31.85 -14.01 -13.24
CA PRO A 34 -31.94 -13.58 -14.64
C PRO A 34 -32.77 -14.58 -15.46
N ASN A 35 -33.60 -14.08 -16.37
CA ASN A 35 -34.33 -14.93 -17.33
C ASN A 35 -33.44 -15.32 -18.54
N GLU A 36 -33.97 -16.05 -19.52
CA GLU A 36 -33.18 -16.50 -20.68
C GLU A 36 -32.68 -15.39 -21.61
N LYS A 37 -33.01 -14.12 -21.37
CA LYS A 37 -32.52 -12.99 -22.18
C LYS A 37 -31.28 -12.32 -21.59
N VAL A 38 -30.95 -12.64 -20.34
CA VAL A 38 -29.93 -11.92 -19.57
C VAL A 38 -28.80 -12.87 -19.19
N GLU A 39 -27.57 -12.57 -19.61
CA GLU A 39 -26.37 -13.25 -19.16
C GLU A 39 -26.08 -12.88 -17.70
N PRO A 40 -26.08 -13.86 -16.76
CA PRO A 40 -25.96 -13.58 -15.33
C PRO A 40 -24.68 -12.83 -14.94
N VAL A 41 -23.54 -13.17 -15.54
CA VAL A 41 -22.26 -12.50 -15.25
C VAL A 41 -22.30 -11.04 -15.72
N PHE A 42 -22.88 -10.78 -16.89
CA PHE A 42 -23.08 -9.42 -17.40
C PHE A 42 -23.94 -8.61 -16.44
N LEU A 43 -25.09 -9.14 -16.00
CA LEU A 43 -25.97 -8.42 -15.09
C LEU A 43 -25.28 -8.11 -13.75
N LYS A 44 -24.51 -9.05 -13.21
CA LYS A 44 -23.69 -8.81 -12.02
C LYS A 44 -22.74 -7.61 -12.24
N LEU A 45 -21.94 -7.65 -13.30
CA LEU A 45 -20.97 -6.60 -13.62
C LEU A 45 -21.65 -5.24 -13.87
N LEU A 46 -22.83 -5.25 -14.51
CA LEU A 46 -23.64 -4.07 -14.73
C LEU A 46 -24.06 -3.45 -13.39
N LEU A 47 -24.65 -4.25 -12.50
CA LEU A 47 -25.10 -3.80 -11.18
C LEU A 47 -23.94 -3.40 -10.26
N GLU A 48 -22.74 -3.96 -10.45
CA GLU A 48 -21.50 -3.55 -9.75
C GLU A 48 -20.94 -2.22 -10.25
N SER A 49 -21.37 -1.73 -11.42
CA SER A 49 -20.83 -0.48 -11.96
C SER A 49 -21.23 0.73 -11.11
N PRO A 50 -20.39 1.79 -11.08
CA PRO A 50 -20.60 2.94 -10.20
C PRO A 50 -21.97 3.59 -10.35
N ARG A 51 -22.54 3.57 -11.56
CA ARG A 51 -23.88 4.12 -11.84
C ARG A 51 -24.97 3.43 -11.02
N TYR A 52 -25.03 2.10 -11.06
CA TYR A 52 -26.10 1.35 -10.38
C TYR A 52 -25.83 1.21 -8.88
N GLN A 53 -24.56 1.14 -8.47
CA GLN A 53 -24.20 1.22 -7.05
C GLN A 53 -24.65 2.56 -6.45
N LYS A 54 -24.38 3.67 -7.13
CA LYS A 54 -24.85 4.99 -6.72
C LYS A 54 -26.37 5.05 -6.66
N GLN A 55 -27.05 4.56 -7.69
CA GLN A 55 -28.52 4.52 -7.70
C GLN A 55 -29.08 3.71 -6.54
N MET A 56 -28.54 2.52 -6.26
CA MET A 56 -28.97 1.71 -5.11
C MET A 56 -28.77 2.43 -3.77
N ILE A 57 -27.69 3.18 -3.62
CA ILE A 57 -27.41 3.96 -2.40
C ILE A 57 -28.38 5.15 -2.26
N GLU A 58 -28.67 5.84 -3.36
CA GLU A 58 -29.60 6.99 -3.40
C GLU A 58 -31.04 6.55 -3.11
N ASP A 59 -31.45 5.40 -3.64
CA ASP A 59 -32.78 4.83 -3.41
C ASP A 59 -32.91 4.13 -2.04
N ALA A 60 -31.81 3.95 -1.30
CA ALA A 60 -31.81 3.30 0.00
C ALA A 60 -32.33 4.23 1.11
N GLY A 61 -33.36 3.76 1.82
CA GLY A 61 -33.90 4.40 3.02
C GLY A 61 -33.10 4.09 4.30
N GLY A 62 -33.50 4.72 5.40
CA GLY A 62 -32.88 4.53 6.73
C GLY A 62 -31.73 5.49 7.02
N SER A 63 -31.63 5.92 8.28
CA SER A 63 -30.58 6.82 8.79
C SER A 63 -29.35 6.03 9.25
N THR A 64 -29.49 5.15 10.23
CA THR A 64 -28.38 4.41 10.86
C THR A 64 -27.99 3.14 10.09
N ILE A 65 -28.97 2.41 9.55
CA ILE A 65 -28.74 1.25 8.69
C ILE A 65 -29.44 1.52 7.37
N LYS A 66 -28.66 1.58 6.29
CA LYS A 66 -29.19 1.72 4.95
C LYS A 66 -29.89 0.43 4.52
N HIS A 67 -31.08 0.61 3.95
CA HIS A 67 -31.92 -0.48 3.47
C HIS A 67 -32.50 -0.16 2.10
N ILE A 68 -32.36 -1.08 1.13
CA ILE A 68 -33.04 -1.00 -0.16
C ILE A 68 -34.14 -2.04 -0.24
N TYR A 69 -35.36 -1.60 -0.56
CA TYR A 69 -36.49 -2.49 -0.74
C TYR A 69 -36.36 -3.25 -2.05
N ILE A 70 -36.66 -4.55 -2.03
CA ILE A 70 -36.60 -5.40 -3.25
C ILE A 70 -37.54 -4.89 -4.36
N THR A 71 -38.63 -4.22 -3.98
CA THR A 71 -39.57 -3.59 -4.91
C THR A 71 -38.91 -2.46 -5.72
N ILE A 72 -37.98 -1.71 -5.10
CA ILE A 72 -37.19 -0.68 -5.77
C ILE A 72 -36.21 -1.32 -6.75
N VAL A 73 -35.47 -2.33 -6.29
CA VAL A 73 -34.53 -3.08 -7.15
C VAL A 73 -35.25 -3.68 -8.37
N ASN A 74 -36.45 -4.21 -8.17
CA ASN A 74 -37.27 -4.80 -9.23
C ASN A 74 -37.75 -3.78 -10.28
N LEU A 75 -37.83 -2.50 -9.93
CA LEU A 75 -38.21 -1.41 -10.84
C LEU A 75 -37.01 -0.67 -11.43
N MET A 76 -35.79 -1.06 -11.07
CA MET A 76 -34.56 -0.42 -11.55
C MET A 76 -34.40 -0.62 -13.06
N LEU A 77 -34.33 0.49 -13.80
CA LEU A 77 -34.09 0.46 -15.25
C LEU A 77 -32.62 0.16 -15.53
N VAL A 78 -32.36 -0.91 -16.29
CA VAL A 78 -31.01 -1.34 -16.67
C VAL A 78 -30.77 -1.23 -18.17
N GLY A 79 -29.58 -0.76 -18.54
CA GLY A 79 -29.09 -0.75 -19.92
C GLY A 79 -28.69 -2.15 -20.34
N LEU A 80 -29.62 -2.88 -20.97
CA LEU A 80 -29.42 -4.27 -21.39
C LEU A 80 -29.25 -4.33 -22.92
N PRO A 81 -28.07 -4.75 -23.43
CA PRO A 81 -27.92 -5.10 -24.84
C PRO A 81 -28.87 -6.24 -25.20
N SER A 82 -29.59 -6.12 -26.31
CA SER A 82 -30.56 -7.15 -26.75
C SER A 82 -29.89 -8.46 -27.16
N ASP A 83 -28.62 -8.41 -27.57
CA ASP A 83 -27.86 -9.57 -27.99
C ASP A 83 -27.12 -10.22 -26.80
N ARG A 84 -27.37 -11.50 -26.55
CA ARG A 84 -26.64 -12.26 -25.51
C ARG A 84 -25.19 -12.53 -25.89
N VAL A 85 -24.84 -12.51 -27.17
CA VAL A 85 -23.46 -12.65 -27.62
C VAL A 85 -22.65 -11.44 -27.15
N GLU A 86 -23.17 -10.22 -27.37
CA GLU A 86 -22.56 -8.99 -26.85
C GLU A 86 -22.47 -9.00 -25.32
N GLN A 87 -23.54 -9.39 -24.60
CA GLN A 87 -23.50 -9.47 -23.13
C GLN A 87 -22.39 -10.41 -22.64
N ARG A 88 -22.21 -11.57 -23.29
CA ARG A 88 -21.13 -12.51 -22.97
C ARG A 88 -19.76 -11.94 -23.30
N ALA A 89 -19.59 -11.30 -24.47
CA ALA A 89 -18.34 -10.69 -24.86
C ALA A 89 -17.88 -9.61 -23.84
N ILE A 90 -18.81 -8.75 -23.42
CA ILE A 90 -18.55 -7.73 -22.38
C ILE A 90 -18.21 -8.40 -21.04
N ALA A 91 -18.98 -9.42 -20.64
CA ALA A 91 -18.76 -10.14 -19.39
C ALA A 91 -17.39 -10.83 -19.35
N THR A 92 -17.00 -11.49 -20.44
CA THR A 92 -15.69 -12.11 -20.59
C THR A 92 -14.58 -11.06 -20.50
N ALA A 93 -14.64 -9.98 -21.29
CA ALA A 93 -13.61 -8.96 -21.29
C ALA A 93 -13.39 -8.32 -19.91
N LEU A 94 -14.46 -8.01 -19.17
CA LEU A 94 -14.35 -7.45 -17.82
C LEU A 94 -13.87 -8.47 -16.78
N SER A 95 -14.28 -9.73 -16.92
CA SER A 95 -13.86 -10.82 -16.03
C SER A 95 -12.38 -11.18 -16.23
N ASP A 96 -11.87 -11.12 -17.46
CA ASP A 96 -10.45 -11.34 -17.76
C ASP A 96 -9.56 -10.27 -17.09
N VAL A 97 -10.03 -9.02 -17.05
CA VAL A 97 -9.34 -7.94 -16.33
C VAL A 97 -9.39 -8.15 -14.82
N ASP A 98 -10.51 -8.66 -14.29
CA ASP A 98 -10.59 -9.04 -12.87
C ASP A 98 -9.63 -10.16 -12.51
N ALA A 99 -9.54 -11.20 -13.34
CA ALA A 99 -8.59 -12.29 -13.18
C ALA A 99 -7.13 -11.79 -13.25
N LEU A 100 -6.84 -10.84 -14.14
CA LEU A 100 -5.52 -10.20 -14.20
C LEU A 100 -5.20 -9.40 -12.92
N LEU A 101 -6.16 -8.64 -12.40
CA LEU A 101 -5.98 -7.89 -11.14
C LEU A 101 -5.71 -8.83 -9.96
N GLU A 102 -6.47 -9.92 -9.86
CA GLU A 102 -6.26 -10.94 -8.83
C GLU A 102 -4.87 -11.60 -8.97
N GLY A 103 -4.47 -11.96 -10.19
CA GLY A 103 -3.13 -12.50 -10.45
C GLY A 103 -2.01 -11.54 -10.07
N LEU A 104 -2.18 -10.24 -10.32
CA LEU A 104 -1.23 -9.21 -9.89
C LEU A 104 -1.17 -9.08 -8.37
N ASP A 105 -2.32 -9.12 -7.68
CA ASP A 105 -2.37 -9.10 -6.21
C ASP A 105 -1.61 -10.28 -5.59
N GLN A 106 -1.86 -11.48 -6.09
CA GLN A 106 -1.17 -12.69 -5.64
C GLN A 106 0.34 -12.62 -5.91
N LEU A 107 0.74 -12.12 -7.09
CA LEU A 107 2.15 -11.96 -7.43
C LEU A 107 2.86 -10.95 -6.53
N ILE A 108 2.24 -9.79 -6.27
CA ILE A 108 2.77 -8.76 -5.36
C ILE A 108 2.94 -9.33 -3.95
N ALA A 109 1.93 -10.04 -3.44
CA ALA A 109 2.01 -10.70 -2.13
C ALA A 109 3.19 -11.67 -2.06
N LYS A 110 3.32 -12.56 -3.04
CA LYS A 110 4.43 -13.52 -3.12
C LYS A 110 5.80 -12.84 -3.19
N LYS A 111 5.91 -11.72 -3.92
CA LYS A 111 7.17 -10.95 -4.02
C LYS A 111 7.53 -10.27 -2.71
N ARG A 112 6.55 -9.73 -1.98
CA ARG A 112 6.76 -9.17 -0.63
C ARG A 112 7.22 -10.24 0.36
N ASP A 113 6.60 -11.42 0.35
CA ASP A 113 7.00 -12.55 1.20
C ASP A 113 8.45 -12.98 0.92
N LEU A 114 8.81 -13.09 -0.37
CA LEU A 114 10.17 -13.43 -0.79
C LEU A 114 11.19 -12.37 -0.35
N LYS A 115 10.85 -11.08 -0.49
CA LYS A 115 11.70 -9.98 -0.02
C LYS A 115 11.90 -10.08 1.49
N GLN A 116 10.82 -10.28 2.25
CA GLN A 116 10.90 -10.40 3.71
C GLN A 116 11.79 -11.59 4.13
N ALA A 117 11.63 -12.76 3.48
CA ALA A 117 12.49 -13.91 3.72
C ALA A 117 13.96 -13.61 3.38
N THR A 118 14.21 -12.94 2.25
CA THR A 118 15.56 -12.56 1.80
C THR A 118 16.21 -11.59 2.79
N MET A 119 15.48 -10.59 3.28
CA MET A 119 15.95 -9.68 4.33
C MET A 119 16.35 -10.44 5.60
N GLN A 120 15.53 -11.41 6.05
CA GLN A 120 15.83 -12.20 7.24
C GLN A 120 17.08 -13.07 7.10
N GLN A 121 17.40 -13.52 5.89
CA GLN A 121 18.59 -14.33 5.61
C GLN A 121 19.84 -13.47 5.43
N LEU A 122 19.75 -12.44 4.60
CA LEU A 122 20.90 -11.63 4.20
C LEU A 122 21.29 -10.61 5.27
N LEU A 123 20.35 -9.89 5.90
CA LEU A 123 20.69 -8.83 6.86
C LEU A 123 21.15 -9.35 8.24
N THR A 124 21.04 -10.66 8.47
CA THR A 124 21.50 -11.32 9.70
C THR A 124 22.76 -12.15 9.48
N GLY A 125 23.25 -12.23 8.23
CA GLY A 125 24.40 -13.07 7.88
C GLY A 125 24.12 -14.58 7.91
N LYS A 126 22.88 -15.02 8.19
CA LYS A 126 22.48 -16.45 8.17
C LYS A 126 22.77 -17.12 6.85
N THR A 127 22.54 -16.39 5.76
CA THR A 127 22.99 -16.75 4.41
C THR A 127 23.85 -15.63 3.87
N ARG A 128 25.02 -15.98 3.34
CA ARG A 128 25.94 -15.05 2.70
C ARG A 128 25.78 -15.13 1.19
N LEU A 129 26.00 -14.01 0.52
CA LEU A 129 26.07 -14.01 -0.94
C LEU A 129 27.34 -14.77 -1.39
N PRO A 130 27.32 -15.47 -2.54
CA PRO A 130 28.51 -16.16 -3.03
C PRO A 130 29.71 -15.22 -3.16
N GLY A 131 30.88 -15.66 -2.69
CA GLY A 131 32.12 -14.87 -2.73
C GLY A 131 32.33 -13.95 -1.53
N PHE A 132 31.41 -13.95 -0.54
CA PHE A 132 31.61 -13.26 0.73
C PHE A 132 31.79 -14.25 1.87
N GLU A 133 32.85 -14.03 2.65
CA GLU A 133 33.25 -14.87 3.78
C GLU A 133 33.66 -13.98 4.97
N GLY A 134 34.09 -14.59 6.07
CA GLY A 134 34.56 -13.91 7.27
C GLY A 134 33.46 -13.44 8.21
N GLU A 135 33.86 -13.03 9.42
CA GLU A 135 32.93 -12.57 10.45
C GLU A 135 32.46 -11.14 10.19
N TRP A 136 31.20 -10.88 10.52
CA TRP A 136 30.66 -9.52 10.52
C TRP A 136 31.03 -8.81 11.81
N GLU A 137 31.34 -7.51 11.71
CA GLU A 137 31.51 -6.68 12.91
C GLU A 137 30.15 -6.30 13.48
N VAL A 138 30.11 -6.00 14.78
CA VAL A 138 28.94 -5.37 15.40
C VAL A 138 29.28 -3.91 15.69
N LYS A 139 28.51 -2.99 15.11
CA LYS A 139 28.69 -1.55 15.32
C LYS A 139 27.46 -0.91 15.95
N ARG A 140 27.69 0.10 16.79
CA ARG A 140 26.64 0.96 17.34
C ARG A 140 26.27 2.05 16.35
N LEU A 141 24.98 2.37 16.22
CA LEU A 141 24.51 3.40 15.29
C LEU A 141 25.19 4.76 15.52
N GLY A 142 25.48 5.12 16.78
CA GLY A 142 26.16 6.38 17.10
C GLY A 142 27.64 6.45 16.68
N LYS A 143 28.23 5.31 16.25
CA LYS A 143 29.58 5.27 15.66
C LYS A 143 29.58 5.37 14.14
N ILE A 144 28.46 5.04 13.50
CA ILE A 144 28.33 5.03 12.04
C ILE A 144 27.42 6.16 11.52
N PHE A 145 26.67 6.85 12.38
CA PHE A 145 25.82 7.98 12.02
C PHE A 145 26.14 9.22 12.86
N ARG A 146 26.08 10.39 12.21
CA ARG A 146 25.88 11.67 12.88
C ARG A 146 24.37 11.92 13.00
N ILE A 147 23.86 11.94 14.22
CA ILE A 147 22.43 12.11 14.49
C ILE A 147 22.12 13.56 14.84
N SER A 148 21.10 14.13 14.22
CA SER A 148 20.54 15.45 14.56
C SER A 148 19.02 15.41 14.50
N ALA A 149 18.35 16.43 15.03
CA ALA A 149 16.89 16.57 14.97
C ALA A 149 16.53 17.92 14.37
N GLY A 150 15.44 17.97 13.61
CA GLY A 150 14.92 19.20 13.03
C GLY A 150 14.11 20.03 14.03
N SER A 151 13.89 21.29 13.65
CA SER A 151 12.93 22.20 14.28
C SER A 151 11.62 22.24 13.49
N SER A 152 10.52 22.66 14.14
CA SER A 152 9.20 22.67 13.51
C SER A 152 9.17 23.53 12.25
N LYS A 153 8.61 22.98 11.17
CA LYS A 153 8.38 23.70 9.89
C LYS A 153 6.91 23.93 9.57
N SER A 154 6.03 23.73 10.54
CA SER A 154 4.57 23.85 10.37
C SER A 154 4.13 25.20 9.78
N SER A 155 4.76 26.31 10.18
CA SER A 155 4.47 27.65 9.65
C SER A 155 4.97 27.91 8.24
N PHE A 156 5.82 27.04 7.69
CA PHE A 156 6.41 27.18 6.36
C PHE A 156 5.75 26.25 5.32
N ILE A 157 4.72 25.50 5.70
CA ILE A 157 3.97 24.65 4.78
C ILE A 157 3.19 25.53 3.81
N VAL A 158 3.40 25.31 2.52
CA VAL A 158 2.67 26.01 1.45
C VAL A 158 2.30 25.03 0.34
N GLU A 159 1.14 25.24 -0.29
CA GLU A 159 0.75 24.46 -1.46
C GLU A 159 1.68 24.81 -2.65
N GLY A 160 2.12 23.79 -3.39
CA GLY A 160 2.99 23.99 -4.55
C GLY A 160 4.42 24.46 -4.25
N GLY A 161 4.88 24.36 -2.99
CA GLY A 161 6.26 24.70 -2.63
C GLY A 161 7.32 23.87 -3.36
N GLU A 162 8.53 24.43 -3.46
CA GLU A 162 9.67 23.84 -4.18
C GLU A 162 10.15 22.53 -3.53
N TYR A 163 10.27 22.52 -2.19
CA TYR A 163 10.84 21.41 -1.43
C TYR A 163 9.76 20.58 -0.73
N TRP A 164 10.07 19.32 -0.42
CA TRP A 164 9.22 18.45 0.40
C TRP A 164 9.62 18.54 1.87
N ILE A 165 8.63 18.55 2.77
CA ILE A 165 8.89 18.45 4.22
C ILE A 165 8.93 16.98 4.64
N CYS A 166 9.96 16.60 5.37
CA CYS A 166 10.08 15.33 6.08
C CYS A 166 9.76 15.51 7.57
N ASP A 167 8.59 15.02 7.97
CA ASP A 167 8.11 14.98 9.35
C ASP A 167 7.82 13.55 9.82
N MET A 168 7.22 13.39 10.99
CA MET A 168 6.89 12.09 11.58
C MET A 168 6.11 11.18 10.61
N GLY A 169 5.21 11.74 9.80
CA GLY A 169 4.39 10.99 8.84
C GLY A 169 5.14 10.62 7.57
N SER A 170 6.42 10.98 7.45
CA SER A 170 7.17 10.82 6.21
C SER A 170 7.83 9.45 6.03
N VAL A 171 7.67 8.56 7.01
CA VAL A 171 8.16 7.17 6.95
C VAL A 171 6.99 6.22 7.12
N SER A 172 6.80 5.35 6.14
CA SER A 172 5.79 4.29 6.20
C SER A 172 6.17 3.17 7.18
N THR A 173 5.22 2.30 7.51
CA THR A 173 5.44 1.10 8.33
C THR A 173 6.45 0.11 7.72
N GLU A 174 6.66 0.19 6.40
CA GLU A 174 7.64 -0.62 5.65
C GLU A 174 9.01 0.07 5.54
N GLY A 175 9.17 1.29 6.06
CA GLY A 175 10.42 2.06 5.94
C GLY A 175 10.61 2.78 4.60
N ARG A 176 9.54 2.95 3.81
CA ARG A 176 9.58 3.79 2.60
C ARG A 176 9.41 5.27 2.96
N LEU A 177 10.13 6.14 2.26
CA LEU A 177 9.92 7.58 2.28
C LEU A 177 8.60 7.92 1.59
N ILE A 178 7.72 8.63 2.29
CA ILE A 178 6.43 9.12 1.79
C ILE A 178 6.31 10.59 2.12
N VAL A 179 6.11 11.47 1.13
CA VAL A 179 6.02 12.91 1.39
C VAL A 179 4.77 13.48 0.74
N SER A 180 4.12 14.41 1.44
CA SER A 180 2.87 15.04 0.97
C SER A 180 2.84 16.55 1.21
N LYS A 181 3.70 17.07 2.10
CA LYS A 181 3.75 18.48 2.47
C LYS A 181 4.88 19.19 1.73
N ARG A 182 4.61 20.40 1.26
CA ARG A 182 5.54 21.23 0.48
C ARG A 182 5.94 22.50 1.24
N THR A 183 7.11 23.05 0.94
CA THR A 183 7.64 24.29 1.53
C THR A 183 8.55 25.04 0.57
N ASN A 184 8.68 26.35 0.78
CA ASN A 184 9.73 27.18 0.17
C ASN A 184 10.83 27.56 1.18
N TYR A 185 10.83 26.95 2.38
CA TYR A 185 11.90 27.14 3.35
C TYR A 185 13.20 26.55 2.80
N SER A 186 14.22 27.38 2.64
CA SER A 186 15.54 26.99 2.15
C SER A 186 16.50 26.84 3.35
N GLY A 187 16.65 25.62 3.84
CA GLY A 187 17.45 25.30 5.02
C GLY A 187 17.10 23.91 5.55
N ASP A 188 17.90 23.40 6.49
CA ASP A 188 17.75 22.05 7.05
C ASP A 188 17.64 20.94 6.00
N PHE A 189 18.33 21.14 4.87
CA PHE A 189 18.30 20.21 3.75
C PHE A 189 18.85 18.85 4.12
N LEU A 190 18.12 17.84 3.67
CA LEU A 190 18.58 16.46 3.64
C LEU A 190 19.35 16.21 2.34
N HIS A 191 20.31 15.31 2.45
CA HIS A 191 21.21 14.93 1.37
C HIS A 191 20.98 13.48 1.00
N CYS A 192 21.25 13.13 -0.25
CA CYS A 192 21.19 11.76 -0.72
C CYS A 192 22.02 10.85 0.20
N GLY A 193 21.42 9.75 0.65
CA GLY A 193 22.03 8.84 1.60
C GLY A 193 21.77 9.15 3.08
N ASP A 194 21.20 10.30 3.43
CA ASP A 194 20.66 10.52 4.77
C ASP A 194 19.50 9.55 5.04
N LEU A 195 19.34 9.16 6.29
CA LEU A 195 18.16 8.45 6.76
C LEU A 195 17.33 9.35 7.69
N ILE A 196 16.01 9.23 7.60
CA ILE A 196 15.09 9.91 8.53
C ILE A 196 14.39 8.90 9.42
N MET A 197 14.32 9.18 10.72
CA MET A 197 13.68 8.30 11.72
C MET A 197 12.64 9.07 12.52
N PRO A 198 11.34 8.71 12.46
CA PRO A 198 10.35 9.27 13.37
C PRO A 198 10.75 8.94 14.82
N LYS A 199 10.91 9.98 15.63
CA LYS A 199 11.29 9.82 17.04
C LYS A 199 10.09 9.75 17.97
N ASP A 200 8.95 10.29 17.54
CA ASP A 200 7.69 10.28 18.28
C ASP A 200 6.60 9.61 17.42
N ASP A 201 5.58 9.01 18.04
CA ASP A 201 4.38 8.51 17.34
C ASP A 201 3.14 8.68 18.22
N ILE A 202 2.07 9.16 17.60
CA ILE A 202 0.77 9.46 18.22
C ILE A 202 -0.25 8.35 17.89
N GLY A 203 0.05 7.46 16.93
CA GLY A 203 -0.87 6.50 16.32
C GLY A 203 -0.64 5.01 16.64
N GLY A 204 0.10 4.66 17.70
CA GLY A 204 0.22 3.28 18.16
C GLY A 204 1.57 2.58 17.91
N GLY A 205 2.64 3.32 17.61
CA GLY A 205 4.02 2.81 17.62
C GLY A 205 4.47 2.07 16.35
N GLY A 206 3.68 2.14 15.28
CA GLY A 206 3.93 1.41 14.03
C GLY A 206 5.09 1.95 13.19
N ILE A 207 5.45 3.23 13.38
CA ILE A 207 6.49 3.90 12.59
C ILE A 207 7.76 4.23 13.40
N ILE A 208 7.68 4.21 14.74
CA ILE A 208 8.86 4.48 15.58
C ILE A 208 9.97 3.46 15.32
N GLY A 209 11.19 3.98 15.18
CA GLY A 209 12.39 3.20 14.93
C GLY A 209 12.51 2.68 13.49
N ARG A 210 11.55 3.00 12.61
CA ARG A 210 11.69 2.81 11.16
C ARG A 210 12.49 3.96 10.57
N VAL A 211 13.14 3.70 9.46
CA VAL A 211 13.89 4.72 8.71
C VAL A 211 13.43 4.82 7.28
N GLY A 212 13.32 6.05 6.76
CA GLY A 212 13.21 6.33 5.33
C GLY A 212 14.56 6.74 4.76
N TYR A 213 14.85 6.30 3.54
CA TYR A 213 16.06 6.67 2.80
C TYR A 213 15.82 7.94 1.97
N ILE A 214 16.74 8.90 2.01
CA ILE A 214 16.71 10.10 1.18
C ILE A 214 17.48 9.84 -0.12
N ASP A 215 16.80 9.99 -1.25
CA ASP A 215 17.30 9.64 -2.59
C ASP A 215 17.83 10.83 -3.39
N ALA A 216 17.55 12.07 -2.97
CA ALA A 216 17.98 13.28 -3.66
C ALA A 216 18.60 14.32 -2.72
N ASN A 217 19.53 15.12 -3.25
CA ASN A 217 20.11 16.26 -2.54
C ASN A 217 19.16 17.46 -2.57
N GLU A 218 19.05 18.16 -1.44
CA GLU A 218 18.39 19.48 -1.33
C GLU A 218 16.95 19.52 -1.85
N THR A 219 16.30 18.36 -1.93
CA THR A 219 14.89 18.21 -2.35
C THR A 219 13.96 18.13 -1.14
N TYR A 220 14.51 17.74 0.01
CA TYR A 220 13.78 17.47 1.24
C TYR A 220 14.31 18.34 2.38
N VAL A 221 13.40 18.86 3.19
CA VAL A 221 13.66 19.69 4.38
C VAL A 221 13.27 18.90 5.62
N LEU A 222 14.17 18.82 6.60
CA LEU A 222 13.90 18.15 7.88
C LEU A 222 12.99 18.98 8.80
N SER A 223 11.94 18.37 9.33
CA SER A 223 11.06 18.96 10.36
C SER A 223 11.31 18.38 11.76
N ASP A 224 10.56 18.89 12.73
CA ASP A 224 10.41 18.34 14.08
C ASP A 224 9.93 16.88 14.10
N HIS A 225 10.06 16.26 15.28
CA HIS A 225 9.65 14.87 15.54
C HIS A 225 10.35 13.80 14.69
N VAL A 226 11.43 14.17 14.01
CA VAL A 226 12.24 13.28 13.18
C VAL A 226 13.72 13.49 13.49
N TYR A 227 14.45 12.39 13.57
CA TYR A 227 15.91 12.40 13.53
C TYR A 227 16.41 12.31 12.09
N ARG A 228 17.41 13.12 11.77
CA ARG A 228 18.30 12.89 10.64
C ARG A 228 19.48 12.03 11.11
N LEU A 229 19.71 10.93 10.42
CA LEU A 229 20.84 10.03 10.61
C LEU A 229 21.71 10.15 9.36
N SER A 230 22.78 10.95 9.44
CA SER A 230 23.74 11.11 8.35
C SER A 230 24.87 10.09 8.47
N PRO A 231 25.01 9.15 7.52
CA PRO A 231 26.01 8.10 7.61
C PRO A 231 27.42 8.70 7.52
N ILE A 232 28.29 8.24 8.43
CA ILE A 232 29.72 8.53 8.48
C ILE A 232 30.48 7.38 7.79
N GLU A 233 29.96 6.16 7.89
CA GLU A 233 30.55 4.95 7.33
C GLU A 233 29.43 3.97 6.91
N GLY A 234 29.69 3.17 5.90
CA GLY A 234 28.79 2.11 5.41
C GLY A 234 27.88 2.58 4.28
N ASN A 235 27.26 1.61 3.60
CA ASN A 235 26.30 1.86 2.54
C ASN A 235 24.95 2.27 3.15
N SER A 236 24.51 3.51 2.90
CA SER A 236 23.28 4.08 3.45
C SER A 236 22.04 3.21 3.23
N LEU A 237 21.88 2.62 2.05
CA LEU A 237 20.70 1.83 1.70
C LEU A 237 20.70 0.48 2.42
N PHE A 238 21.86 -0.17 2.52
CA PHE A 238 22.03 -1.34 3.40
C PHE A 238 21.65 -1.00 4.84
N LEU A 239 22.15 0.12 5.37
CA LEU A 239 21.84 0.55 6.73
C LEU A 239 20.35 0.81 6.93
N ALA A 240 19.67 1.37 5.93
CA ALA A 240 18.22 1.53 5.94
C ALA A 240 17.50 0.18 6.05
N TYR A 241 17.88 -0.80 5.23
CA TYR A 241 17.32 -2.16 5.30
C TYR A 241 17.63 -2.84 6.63
N ALA A 242 18.86 -2.73 7.13
CA ALA A 242 19.30 -3.33 8.39
C ALA A 242 18.52 -2.75 9.58
N ILE A 243 18.37 -1.43 9.66
CA ILE A 243 17.59 -0.78 10.74
C ILE A 243 16.10 -1.16 10.65
N ASN A 244 15.55 -1.25 9.44
CA ASN A 244 14.16 -1.67 9.21
C ASN A 244 13.93 -3.18 9.35
N SER A 245 14.97 -3.99 9.52
CA SER A 245 14.84 -5.42 9.77
C SER A 245 14.07 -5.69 11.07
N ASN A 246 13.39 -6.82 11.15
CA ASN A 246 12.59 -7.16 12.33
C ASN A 246 13.43 -7.19 13.62
N GLU A 247 14.67 -7.65 13.54
CA GLU A 247 15.58 -7.76 14.68
C GLU A 247 15.94 -6.38 15.25
N VAL A 248 16.46 -5.50 14.41
CA VAL A 248 16.91 -4.16 14.83
C VAL A 248 15.71 -3.27 15.17
N ASN A 249 14.66 -3.28 14.35
CA ASN A 249 13.47 -2.45 14.59
C ASN A 249 12.74 -2.88 15.87
N SER A 250 12.65 -4.18 16.16
CA SER A 250 12.07 -4.67 17.43
C SER A 250 12.92 -4.23 18.64
N ALA A 251 14.25 -4.28 18.53
CA ALA A 251 15.14 -3.81 19.58
C ALA A 251 14.99 -2.31 19.87
N LEU A 252 14.87 -1.49 18.83
CA LEU A 252 14.59 -0.05 18.97
C LEU A 252 13.22 0.19 19.61
N ARG A 253 12.17 -0.52 19.16
CA ARG A 253 10.81 -0.38 19.70
C ARG A 253 10.72 -0.73 21.19
N LYS A 254 11.49 -1.71 21.67
CA LYS A 254 11.54 -2.06 23.10
C LYS A 254 12.14 -0.95 23.97
N LYS A 255 12.87 -0.01 23.38
CA LYS A 255 13.49 1.14 24.07
C LYS A 255 12.60 2.40 24.04
N VAL A 256 11.40 2.30 23.47
CA VAL A 256 10.45 3.41 23.37
C VAL A 256 9.77 3.61 24.73
N ILE A 257 9.67 4.87 25.15
CA ILE A 257 9.13 5.28 26.45
C ILE A 257 7.86 6.10 26.22
N GLY A 258 6.91 6.03 27.14
CA GLY A 258 5.66 6.81 27.12
C GLY A 258 4.42 5.94 26.94
N SER A 259 3.28 6.42 27.41
CA SER A 259 1.99 5.71 27.33
C SER A 259 1.11 6.25 26.21
N ALA A 260 0.81 7.55 26.22
CA ALA A 260 -0.02 8.23 25.21
C ALA A 260 0.79 8.84 24.06
N GLN A 261 2.02 9.27 24.34
CA GLN A 261 2.99 9.73 23.34
C GLN A 261 4.23 8.87 23.49
N LEU A 262 4.47 8.02 22.50
CA LEU A 262 5.63 7.14 22.46
C LEU A 262 6.82 7.91 21.88
N GLY A 263 7.96 7.87 22.56
CA GLY A 263 9.19 8.55 22.16
C GLY A 263 10.42 7.65 22.20
N LEU A 264 11.27 7.74 21.18
CA LEU A 264 12.55 7.06 21.07
C LEU A 264 13.67 8.08 21.31
N GLY A 265 14.33 7.98 22.47
CA GLY A 265 15.41 8.89 22.81
C GLY A 265 16.65 8.70 21.92
N ARG A 266 17.33 9.81 21.60
CA ARG A 266 18.57 9.83 20.79
C ARG A 266 19.61 8.83 21.28
N ARG A 267 19.85 8.76 22.60
CA ARG A 267 20.81 7.82 23.21
C ARG A 267 20.45 6.37 22.92
N SER A 268 19.16 6.01 22.99
CA SER A 268 18.66 4.67 22.67
C SER A 268 18.93 4.27 21.22
N VAL A 269 18.85 5.25 20.30
CA VAL A 269 19.23 5.08 18.89
C VAL A 269 20.75 4.90 18.78
N GLU A 270 21.54 5.79 19.37
CA GLU A 270 23.01 5.76 19.29
C GLU A 270 23.61 4.47 19.85
N GLU A 271 23.02 3.91 20.92
CA GLU A 271 23.44 2.65 21.56
C GLU A 271 22.90 1.39 20.85
N GLN A 272 22.00 1.52 19.88
CA GLN A 272 21.52 0.35 19.13
C GLN A 272 22.66 -0.25 18.30
N GLU A 273 22.79 -1.57 18.37
CA GLU A 273 23.78 -2.33 17.62
C GLU A 273 23.17 -2.90 16.34
N ILE A 274 23.99 -2.98 15.30
CA ILE A 274 23.67 -3.63 14.04
C ILE A 274 24.85 -4.49 13.59
N GLN A 275 24.52 -5.52 12.82
CA GLN A 275 25.50 -6.28 12.08
C GLN A 275 26.07 -5.43 10.94
N PHE A 276 27.39 -5.48 10.78
CA PHE A 276 28.13 -4.59 9.89
C PHE A 276 29.13 -5.39 9.04
N PRO A 277 28.68 -5.93 7.88
CA PRO A 277 29.57 -6.59 6.92
C PRO A 277 30.63 -5.67 6.34
N HIS A 278 31.57 -6.24 5.58
CA HIS A 278 32.46 -5.46 4.72
C HIS A 278 31.66 -4.60 3.70
N PRO A 279 32.09 -3.37 3.37
CA PRO A 279 31.33 -2.46 2.50
C PRO A 279 30.90 -3.02 1.15
N SER A 280 31.72 -3.89 0.53
CA SER A 280 31.36 -4.54 -0.73
C SER A 280 30.13 -5.45 -0.60
N GLU A 281 29.99 -6.15 0.52
CA GLU A 281 28.84 -7.00 0.79
C GLU A 281 27.61 -6.17 1.14
N GLN A 282 27.78 -5.07 1.88
CA GLN A 282 26.69 -4.12 2.14
C GLN A 282 26.07 -3.63 0.83
N THR A 283 26.90 -3.20 -0.13
CA THR A 283 26.43 -2.79 -1.46
C THR A 283 25.72 -3.93 -2.17
N ALA A 284 26.27 -5.14 -2.19
CA ALA A 284 25.64 -6.29 -2.86
C ALA A 284 24.26 -6.64 -2.27
N ILE A 285 24.13 -6.65 -0.94
CA ILE A 285 22.86 -6.88 -0.25
C ILE A 285 21.87 -5.75 -0.55
N ALA A 286 22.32 -4.49 -0.49
CA ALA A 286 21.49 -3.33 -0.77
C ALA A 286 20.93 -3.38 -2.20
N THR A 287 21.76 -3.71 -3.19
CA THR A 287 21.34 -3.85 -4.59
C THR A 287 20.25 -4.90 -4.76
N ILE A 288 20.44 -6.11 -4.20
CA ILE A 288 19.42 -7.17 -4.31
C ILE A 288 18.10 -6.72 -3.71
N LEU A 289 18.12 -6.15 -2.50
CA LEU A 289 16.90 -5.73 -1.82
C LEU A 289 16.22 -4.55 -2.52
N SER A 290 16.99 -3.61 -3.09
CA SER A 290 16.45 -2.50 -3.86
C SER A 290 15.86 -2.93 -5.20
N ASP A 291 16.47 -3.91 -5.86
CA ASP A 291 15.93 -4.48 -7.11
C ASP A 291 14.58 -5.17 -6.85
N MET A 292 14.46 -5.89 -5.74
CA MET A 292 13.18 -6.48 -5.31
C MET A 292 12.12 -5.41 -5.02
N ASP A 293 12.50 -4.30 -4.39
CA ASP A 293 11.60 -3.16 -4.15
C ASP A 293 11.14 -2.51 -5.45
N ALA A 294 12.05 -2.30 -6.40
CA ALA A 294 11.73 -1.75 -7.71
C ALA A 294 10.76 -2.67 -8.48
N GLU A 295 10.95 -3.99 -8.42
CA GLU A 295 10.04 -4.95 -9.04
C GLU A 295 8.63 -4.89 -8.40
N ILE A 296 8.54 -4.86 -7.07
CA ILE A 296 7.26 -4.73 -6.36
C ILE A 296 6.56 -3.42 -6.73
N GLN A 297 7.30 -2.31 -6.76
CA GLN A 297 6.75 -1.00 -7.13
C GLN A 297 6.23 -1.00 -8.58
N ALA A 298 6.96 -1.60 -9.52
CA ALA A 298 6.52 -1.73 -10.90
C ALA A 298 5.22 -2.56 -11.03
N LEU A 299 5.09 -3.64 -10.25
CA LEU A 299 3.87 -4.45 -10.19
C LEU A 299 2.70 -3.68 -9.59
N GLU A 300 2.91 -2.93 -8.50
CA GLU A 300 1.90 -2.07 -7.88
C GLU A 300 1.38 -1.01 -8.86
N GLN A 301 2.30 -0.36 -9.61
CA GLN A 301 1.94 0.60 -10.64
C GLN A 301 1.14 -0.05 -11.78
N ARG A 302 1.57 -1.23 -12.25
CA ARG A 302 0.85 -1.99 -13.29
C ARG A 302 -0.56 -2.36 -12.80
N ARG A 303 -0.70 -2.77 -11.55
CA ARG A 303 -1.99 -3.08 -10.94
C ARG A 303 -2.89 -1.84 -10.88
N SER A 304 -2.36 -0.70 -10.45
CA SER A 304 -3.12 0.56 -10.43
C SER A 304 -3.62 0.93 -11.83
N LYS A 305 -2.74 0.93 -12.83
CA LYS A 305 -3.11 1.21 -14.24
C LYS A 305 -4.16 0.24 -14.77
N THR A 306 -4.07 -1.05 -14.41
CA THR A 306 -5.04 -2.08 -14.81
C THR A 306 -6.41 -1.82 -14.18
N ARG A 307 -6.43 -1.36 -12.93
CA ARG A 307 -7.67 -0.98 -12.23
C ARG A 307 -8.32 0.24 -12.89
N ASP A 308 -7.54 1.25 -13.25
CA ASP A 308 -8.04 2.44 -13.94
C ASP A 308 -8.58 2.08 -15.34
N LEU A 309 -7.88 1.20 -16.05
CA LEU A 309 -8.34 0.65 -17.33
C LEU A 309 -9.67 -0.10 -17.16
N LYS A 310 -9.83 -0.92 -16.12
CA LYS A 310 -11.10 -1.59 -15.84
C LYS A 310 -12.23 -0.58 -15.67
N GLN A 311 -12.00 0.49 -14.91
CA GLN A 311 -13.00 1.53 -14.71
C GLN A 311 -13.40 2.20 -16.03
N ALA A 312 -12.43 2.51 -16.89
CA ALA A 312 -12.69 3.03 -18.22
C ALA A 312 -13.47 2.04 -19.10
N MET A 313 -13.08 0.77 -19.11
CA MET A 313 -13.79 -0.30 -19.85
C MET A 313 -15.24 -0.44 -19.38
N MET A 314 -15.50 -0.37 -18.07
CA MET A 314 -16.87 -0.40 -17.54
C MET A 314 -17.68 0.80 -18.05
N GLN A 315 -17.09 1.99 -18.12
CA GLN A 315 -17.76 3.18 -18.67
C GLN A 315 -18.05 3.05 -20.16
N GLU A 316 -17.18 2.43 -20.95
CA GLU A 316 -17.37 2.25 -22.39
C GLU A 316 -18.36 1.12 -22.74
N LEU A 317 -18.17 -0.04 -22.12
CA LEU A 317 -18.88 -1.27 -22.47
C LEU A 317 -20.26 -1.37 -21.82
N LEU A 318 -20.38 -1.05 -20.53
CA LEU A 318 -21.65 -1.21 -19.80
C LEU A 318 -22.64 -0.06 -20.08
N THR A 319 -22.20 1.01 -20.75
CA THR A 319 -23.09 2.10 -21.19
C THR A 319 -23.42 2.03 -22.69
N GLY A 320 -22.83 1.08 -23.42
CA GLY A 320 -23.04 0.91 -24.85
C GLY A 320 -22.40 1.99 -25.73
N LYS A 321 -21.47 2.79 -25.19
CA LYS A 321 -20.64 3.73 -25.98
C LYS A 321 -19.74 2.98 -26.95
N THR A 322 -19.20 1.85 -26.50
CA THR A 322 -18.47 0.89 -27.33
C THR A 322 -19.24 -0.43 -27.36
N ARG A 323 -19.44 -1.00 -28.55
CA ARG A 323 -20.15 -2.25 -28.80
C ARG A 323 -19.15 -3.37 -29.13
N LEU A 324 -19.36 -4.56 -28.58
CA LEU A 324 -18.60 -5.76 -28.94
C LEU A 324 -19.53 -6.65 -29.76
N ILE A 325 -19.37 -6.59 -31.09
CA ILE A 325 -20.19 -7.30 -32.09
C ILE A 325 -19.40 -8.46 -32.68
#